data_AF-A0A2N6JGF6-F1
#
_entry.id   AF-A0A2N6JGF6-F1
#
_cell.length_a   1.000
_cell.length_b   1.000
_cell.length_c   1.000
_cell.angle_alpha   90.00
_cell.angle_beta   90.00
_cell.angle_gamma   90.00
#
_symmetry.space_group_name_H-M   'P 1'
#
loop_
_entity.id
_entity.type
_entity.pdbx_description
1 polymer ?
#
loop_
_entity_poly.entity_id
_entity_poly.type
_entity_poly.pdbx_seq_one_letter_code
_entity_poly.pdbx_strand_id
1 'polypeptide(L)' 'MPRRSKTPETVAATQPRFLVEPDGFLNVPVSRKTRDDIHHLKKSMRVSSQAEVIEKAVAIVRAIDLAARGEE' A
#
# COMPACT_ATOMS: atom_id res chain seq x y z
N MET A 1 -2.21 5.96 -49.26
CA MET A 1 -2.63 5.50 -47.92
C MET A 1 -1.40 5.32 -47.04
N PRO A 2 -1.18 6.09 -45.97
CA PRO A 2 -0.16 5.76 -44.98
C PRO A 2 -0.78 5.10 -43.74
N ARG A 3 -0.21 3.96 -43.34
CA ARG A 3 -0.59 3.20 -42.14
C ARG A 3 -0.18 3.99 -40.90
N ARG A 4 -1.15 4.39 -40.10
CA ARG A 4 -0.96 5.10 -38.83
C ARG A 4 -0.54 4.08 -37.77
N SER A 5 0.75 4.03 -37.45
CA SER A 5 1.31 3.25 -36.36
C SER A 5 0.70 3.75 -35.04
N LYS A 6 -0.19 2.95 -34.42
CA LYS A 6 -0.61 3.19 -33.03
C LYS A 6 0.49 2.69 -32.11
N THR A 7 1.27 3.61 -31.57
CA THR A 7 2.09 3.34 -30.38
C THR A 7 1.14 3.01 -29.23
N PRO A 8 1.30 1.89 -28.52
CA PRO A 8 0.51 1.65 -27.32
C PRO A 8 0.96 2.67 -26.27
N GLU A 9 0.04 3.53 -25.84
CA GLU A 9 0.24 4.36 -24.66
C GLU A 9 0.47 3.43 -23.49
N THR A 10 1.72 3.36 -23.03
CA THR A 10 2.06 2.72 -21.76
C THR A 10 1.29 3.49 -20.69
N VAL A 11 0.18 2.91 -20.24
CA VAL A 11 -0.53 3.39 -19.06
C VAL A 11 0.45 3.24 -17.91
N ALA A 12 1.13 4.34 -17.58
CA ALA A 12 1.99 4.41 -16.42
C ALA A 12 1.06 4.19 -15.22
N ALA A 13 1.04 2.97 -14.72
CA ALA A 13 0.37 2.65 -13.47
C ALA A 13 1.03 3.53 -12.40
N THR A 14 0.35 4.62 -12.03
CA THR A 14 0.75 5.46 -10.91
C THR A 14 0.74 4.55 -9.70
N GLN A 15 1.93 4.09 -9.30
CA GLN A 15 2.06 3.34 -8.07
C GLN A 15 1.45 4.20 -6.97
N PRO A 16 0.58 3.65 -6.11
CA PRO A 16 0.02 4.40 -5.01
C PRO A 16 1.22 5.00 -4.27
N ARG A 17 1.27 6.34 -4.23
CA ARG A 17 2.30 7.07 -3.50
C ARG A 17 2.07 6.75 -2.04
N PHE A 18 2.73 5.70 -1.55
CA PHE A 18 2.75 5.42 -0.13
C PHE A 18 3.36 6.65 0.56
N LEU A 19 2.67 7.09 1.62
CA LEU A 19 2.78 8.33 2.37
C LEU A 19 4.16 9.03 2.32
N VAL A 20 4.12 10.35 2.13
CA VAL A 20 5.31 11.18 1.88
C VAL A 20 5.95 11.69 3.19
N GLU A 21 5.16 11.89 4.26
CA GLU A 21 5.65 12.34 5.57
C GLU A 21 4.88 11.68 6.73
N PRO A 22 5.54 11.27 7.83
CA PRO A 22 4.87 10.73 9.02
C PRO A 22 4.05 11.81 9.76
N ASP A 23 2.78 11.53 10.05
CA ASP A 23 1.87 12.41 10.81
C ASP A 23 1.57 11.82 12.21
N GLY A 24 2.59 11.75 13.06
CA GLY A 24 2.45 11.34 14.47
C GLY A 24 2.60 9.84 14.75
N PHE A 25 2.14 9.41 15.93
CA PHE A 25 2.27 8.04 16.44
C PHE A 25 0.93 7.50 16.94
N LEU A 26 0.69 6.22 16.68
CA LEU A 26 -0.45 5.47 17.22
C LEU A 26 0.02 4.56 18.37
N ASN A 27 -0.27 4.94 19.61
CA ASN A 27 0.06 4.12 20.79
C ASN A 27 -1.03 3.07 21.04
N VAL A 28 -0.96 1.94 20.32
CA VAL A 28 -1.93 0.83 20.46
C VAL A 28 -1.27 -0.36 21.14
N PRO A 29 -1.86 -0.89 22.24
CA PRO A 29 -1.43 -2.16 22.79
C PRO A 29 -1.76 -3.28 21.80
N VAL A 30 -0.77 -4.11 21.49
CA VAL A 30 -0.93 -5.26 20.59
C VAL A 30 -0.51 -6.55 21.28
N SER A 31 -1.04 -7.67 20.80
CA SER A 31 -0.61 -8.98 21.27
C SER A 31 0.85 -9.25 20.87
N ARG A 32 1.52 -10.16 21.59
CA ARG A 32 2.87 -10.64 21.22
C ARG A 32 2.88 -11.22 19.80
N LYS A 33 1.87 -12.02 19.46
CA LYS A 33 1.71 -12.62 18.13
C LYS A 33 1.67 -11.54 17.05
N THR A 34 0.85 -10.51 17.22
CA THR A 34 0.74 -9.39 16.29
C THR A 34 2.08 -8.69 16.09
N ARG A 35 2.83 -8.44 17.18
CA ARG A 35 4.15 -7.82 17.11
C ARG A 35 5.15 -8.69 16.31
N ASP A 36 5.13 -10.00 16.54
CA ASP A 36 6.01 -10.94 15.85
C ASP A 36 5.63 -11.01 14.35
N ASP A 37 4.33 -11.06 14.03
CA ASP A 37 3.81 -11.05 12.66
C ASP A 37 4.19 -9.76 11.91
N ILE A 38 4.11 -8.59 12.53
CA ILE A 38 4.58 -7.32 11.95
C ILE A 38 6.07 -7.38 11.62
N HIS A 39 6.88 -7.97 12.51
CA HIS A 39 8.31 -8.15 12.26
C HIS A 39 8.58 -9.05 11.04
N HIS A 40 7.81 -10.13 10.90
CA HIS A 40 7.89 -11.03 9.75
C HIS A 40 7.46 -10.31 8.46
N LEU A 41 6.33 -9.62 8.48
CA LEU A 41 5.80 -8.87 7.34
C LEU A 41 6.78 -7.81 6.83
N LYS A 42 7.51 -7.13 7.73
CA LYS A 42 8.55 -6.17 7.33
C LYS A 42 9.55 -6.77 6.34
N LYS A 43 9.98 -8.02 6.59
CA LYS A 43 10.91 -8.75 5.72
C LYS A 43 10.24 -9.17 4.42
N SER A 44 9.05 -9.76 4.51
CA SER A 44 8.31 -10.27 3.34
C SER A 44 7.93 -9.16 2.36
N MET A 45 7.54 -7.98 2.88
CA MET A 45 7.16 -6.81 2.10
C MET A 45 8.37 -5.98 1.63
N ARG A 46 9.58 -6.32 2.09
CA ARG A 46 10.84 -5.60 1.78
C ARG A 46 10.77 -4.11 2.14
N VAL A 47 10.17 -3.79 3.28
CA VAL A 47 9.99 -2.42 3.76
C VAL A 47 10.96 -2.08 4.89
N SER A 48 11.17 -0.78 5.08
CA SER A 48 12.22 -0.26 5.96
C SER A 48 11.85 -0.34 7.45
N SER A 49 10.56 -0.20 7.76
CA SER A 49 10.06 -0.04 9.14
C SER A 49 8.77 -0.80 9.40
N GLN A 50 8.45 -1.01 10.68
CA GLN A 50 7.16 -1.56 11.08
C GLN A 50 6.00 -0.59 10.80
N ALA A 51 6.26 0.72 10.92
CA ALA A 51 5.28 1.74 10.55
C ALA A 51 4.88 1.59 9.08
N GLU A 52 5.85 1.40 8.17
CA GLU A 52 5.57 1.20 6.76
C GLU A 52 4.75 -0.07 6.47
N VAL A 53 4.92 -1.14 7.25
CA VAL A 53 4.05 -2.33 7.20
C VAL A 53 2.61 -1.96 7.53
N ILE A 54 2.40 -1.23 8.63
CA ILE A 54 1.08 -0.82 9.10
C ILE A 54 0.40 0.08 8.08
N GLU A 55 1.11 1.09 7.56
CA GLU A 55 0.57 2.03 6.57
C GLU A 55 0.11 1.32 5.29
N LYS A 56 0.93 0.40 4.78
CA LYS A 56 0.57 -0.41 3.61
C LYS A 56 -0.61 -1.33 3.91
N ALA A 57 -0.66 -1.96 5.08
CA ALA A 57 -1.77 -2.82 5.46
C ALA A 57 -3.09 -2.03 5.57
N VAL A 58 -3.06 -0.86 6.20
CA VAL A 58 -4.23 0.04 6.31
C VAL A 58 -4.69 0.50 4.94
N ALA A 59 -3.76 0.89 4.05
CA ALA A 59 -4.09 1.29 2.68
C ALA A 59 -4.78 0.15 1.90
N ILE A 60 -4.29 -1.08 2.03
CA ILE A 60 -4.88 -2.26 1.39
C ILE A 60 -6.29 -2.52 1.94
N VAL A 61 -6.45 -2.52 3.27
CA VAL A 61 -7.77 -2.74 3.90
C VAL A 61 -8.76 -1.64 3.51
N ARG A 62 -8.31 -0.38 3.44
CA ARG A 62 -9.14 0.74 3.01
C ARG A 62 -9.56 0.61 1.55
N ALA A 63 -8.66 0.20 0.65
CA ALA A 63 -9.00 -0.05 -0.74
C ALA A 63 -10.05 -1.17 -0.89
N ILE A 64 -9.95 -2.23 -0.07
CA ILE A 64 -10.95 -3.31 -0.04
C ILE A 64 -12.30 -2.78 0.47
N ASP A 65 -12.31 -1.96 1.53
CA ASP A 65 -13.54 -1.35 2.09
C ASP A 65 -14.23 -0.44 1.07
N LEU A 66 -13.48 0.41 0.37
CA LEU A 66 -13.98 1.27 -0.71
C LEU A 66 -14.59 0.44 -1.85
N ALA A 67 -13.86 -0.57 -2.33
CA ALA A 67 -14.34 -1.48 -3.37
C ALA A 67 -15.62 -2.24 -2.95
N ALA A 68 -15.71 -2.65 -1.68
CA ALA A 68 -16.91 -3.32 -1.15
C ALA A 68 -18.13 -2.40 -1.05
N ARG A 69 -17.92 -1.09 -0.91
CA ARG A 69 -18.97 -0.07 -0.87
C ARG A 69 -19.36 0.48 -2.26
N GLY A 70 -18.55 0.18 -3.28
CA GLY A 70 -18.70 0.79 -4.61
C GLY A 70 -18.29 2.27 -4.62
N GLU A 71 -17.46 2.69 -3.67
CA GLU A 71 -16.88 4.02 -3.60
C GLU A 71 -15.50 3.96 -4.27
N GLU A 72 -15.26 4.78 -5.30
CA GLU A 72 -13.96 4.92 -5.98
C GLU A 72 -13.21 6.18 -5.53
#